data_AF-A0A7L5YWR5-F1
#
_entry.id   AF-A0A7L5YWR5-F1
#
_cell.length_a   1.000
_cell.length_b   1.000
_cell.length_c   1.000
_cell.angle_alpha   90.00
_cell.angle_beta   90.00
_cell.angle_gamma   90.00
#
_symmetry.space_group_name_H-M   'P 1'
#
loop_
_entity.id
_entity.type
_entity.pdbx_description
1 polymer ?
#
loop_
_entity_poly.entity_id
_entity_poly.type
_entity_poly.pdbx_seq_one_letter_code
_entity_poly.pdbx_strand_id
1 'polypeptide(L)'
;MTPVAWDPTAAQAGQAHAADMLANGYFSHWNLQGLGPEHRYALAGGRDAVAENLYTFWYRYEDGRAANRRLAAWSVTPRPASCRPGHRRTILDPAHTHVGVGIAYDPQRGEMRLAQEFVTRLVDMPALPVEAASGETLQVRGALLADALDPLINLAYQPLPGPFTAETVPSGTYRSRATIVEAIQPRLDGREFSAEVRLGQANTPASTRFGFGSNAGQKWSWPANSLCSPNRRSQLPL
;
A
#
# COMPACT_ATOMS: atom_id res chain seq x y z
N MET A 1 4.88 20.27 5.13
CA MET A 1 4.30 19.12 4.40
C MET A 1 3.23 19.64 3.49
N THR A 2 3.28 19.22 2.24
CA THR A 2 2.23 19.53 1.27
C THR A 2 1.05 18.59 1.51
N PRO A 3 -0.20 19.07 1.51
CA PRO A 3 -1.36 18.19 1.53
C PRO A 3 -1.31 17.21 0.36
N VAL A 4 -1.56 15.94 0.63
CA VAL A 4 -1.65 14.89 -0.40
C VAL A 4 -2.93 15.07 -1.23
N ALA A 5 -2.83 14.81 -2.53
CA ALA A 5 -3.98 14.79 -3.43
C ALA A 5 -4.78 13.48 -3.30
N TRP A 6 -6.02 13.46 -3.79
CA TRP A 6 -6.82 12.23 -3.82
C TRP A 6 -6.37 11.31 -4.98
N ASP A 7 -6.20 10.02 -4.71
CA ASP A 7 -5.96 9.00 -5.73
C ASP A 7 -7.14 8.00 -5.80
N PRO A 8 -7.93 8.01 -6.91
CA PRO A 8 -9.10 7.14 -7.02
C PRO A 8 -8.75 5.66 -7.12
N THR A 9 -7.59 5.32 -7.68
CA THR A 9 -7.12 3.93 -7.83
C THR A 9 -6.72 3.35 -6.47
N ALA A 10 -5.99 4.14 -5.67
CA ALA A 10 -5.65 3.80 -4.30
C ALA A 10 -6.91 3.67 -3.43
N ALA A 11 -7.89 4.55 -3.63
CA ALA A 11 -9.16 4.48 -2.91
C ALA A 11 -9.97 3.23 -3.26
N GLN A 12 -9.99 2.83 -4.54
CA GLN A 12 -10.61 1.59 -4.98
C GLN A 12 -9.94 0.37 -4.33
N ALA A 13 -8.61 0.31 -4.34
CA ALA A 13 -7.84 -0.77 -3.73
C ALA A 13 -8.09 -0.86 -2.21
N GLY A 14 -8.01 0.28 -1.51
CA GLY A 14 -8.28 0.36 -0.08
C GLY A 14 -9.73 0.01 0.28
N GLN A 15 -10.71 0.44 -0.53
CA GLN A 15 -12.13 0.12 -0.31
C GLN A 15 -12.40 -1.38 -0.48
N ALA A 16 -11.83 -2.01 -1.50
CA ALA A 16 -11.95 -3.44 -1.70
C ALA A 16 -11.34 -4.22 -0.53
N HIS A 17 -10.16 -3.80 -0.04
CA HIS A 17 -9.50 -4.44 1.09
C HIS A 17 -10.26 -4.26 2.42
N ALA A 18 -10.78 -3.05 2.69
CA ALA A 18 -11.60 -2.80 3.86
C ALA A 18 -12.87 -3.68 3.86
N ALA A 19 -13.53 -3.80 2.71
CA ALA A 19 -14.72 -4.64 2.54
C ALA A 19 -14.38 -6.13 2.73
N ASP A 20 -13.26 -6.60 2.17
CA ASP A 20 -12.79 -7.97 2.29
C ASP A 20 -12.48 -8.34 3.75
N MET A 21 -11.72 -7.51 4.46
CA MET A 21 -11.44 -7.68 5.89
C MET A 21 -12.72 -7.77 6.72
N LEU A 22 -13.71 -6.92 6.42
CA LEU A 22 -14.98 -6.90 7.16
C LEU A 22 -15.81 -8.14 6.86
N ALA A 23 -15.93 -8.52 5.59
CA ALA A 23 -16.73 -9.66 5.14
C ALA A 23 -16.17 -10.99 5.67
N ASN A 24 -14.85 -11.13 5.66
CA ASN A 24 -14.17 -12.37 6.03
C ASN A 24 -13.59 -12.39 7.45
N GLY A 25 -13.84 -11.34 8.25
CA GLY A 25 -13.57 -11.34 9.68
C GLY A 25 -12.08 -11.35 10.08
N TYR A 26 -11.18 -10.84 9.23
CA TYR A 26 -9.74 -10.81 9.50
C TYR A 26 -9.19 -9.37 9.55
N PHE A 27 -8.00 -9.15 10.13
CA PHE A 27 -7.34 -7.83 10.14
C PHE A 27 -5.87 -7.97 9.76
N SER A 28 -5.52 -7.64 8.52
CA SER A 28 -4.18 -7.83 8.00
C SER A 28 -3.90 -6.93 6.81
N HIS A 29 -2.61 -6.62 6.59
CA HIS A 29 -2.14 -5.99 5.35
C HIS A 29 -2.19 -6.93 4.14
N TRP A 30 -2.25 -8.25 4.38
CA TRP A 30 -2.47 -9.24 3.34
C TRP A 30 -3.95 -9.55 3.25
N ASN A 31 -4.47 -9.73 2.04
CA ASN A 31 -5.78 -10.35 1.87
C ASN A 31 -5.67 -11.89 1.90
N LEU A 32 -6.81 -12.58 1.82
CA LEU A 32 -6.85 -14.05 1.89
C LEU A 32 -6.25 -14.74 0.66
N GLN A 33 -5.99 -14.03 -0.43
CA GLN A 33 -5.22 -14.55 -1.57
C GLN A 33 -3.70 -14.33 -1.40
N GLY A 34 -3.27 -13.78 -0.27
CA GLY A 34 -1.87 -13.47 0.03
C GLY A 34 -1.36 -12.18 -0.62
N LEU A 35 -2.25 -11.36 -1.20
CA LEU A 35 -1.91 -10.10 -1.84
C LEU A 35 -1.69 -9.02 -0.79
N GLY A 36 -0.49 -8.44 -0.78
CA GLY A 36 -0.16 -7.21 -0.06
C GLY A 36 -0.66 -5.92 -0.74
N PRO A 37 -0.47 -4.75 -0.10
CA PRO A 37 -1.02 -3.47 -0.57
C PRO A 37 -0.60 -3.10 -1.99
N GLU A 38 0.66 -3.31 -2.33
CA GLU A 38 1.18 -2.99 -3.64
C GLU A 38 0.63 -3.91 -4.75
N HIS A 39 0.29 -5.16 -4.43
CA HIS A 39 -0.35 -6.05 -5.39
C HIS A 39 -1.77 -5.59 -5.66
N ARG A 40 -2.52 -5.25 -4.61
CA ARG A 40 -3.91 -4.76 -4.74
C ARG A 40 -3.96 -3.44 -5.48
N TYR A 41 -3.05 -2.51 -5.17
CA TYR A 41 -2.92 -1.24 -5.88
C TYR A 41 -2.56 -1.45 -7.35
N ALA A 42 -1.60 -2.32 -7.65
CA ALA A 42 -1.22 -2.64 -9.03
C ALA A 42 -2.35 -3.30 -9.83
N LEU A 43 -3.08 -4.25 -9.23
CA LEU A 43 -4.24 -4.90 -9.85
C LEU A 43 -5.41 -3.94 -10.08
N ALA A 44 -5.52 -2.87 -9.27
CA ALA A 44 -6.46 -1.78 -9.51
C ALA A 44 -6.00 -0.82 -10.62
N GLY A 45 -4.79 -1.00 -11.18
CA GLY A 45 -4.21 -0.18 -12.25
C GLY A 45 -3.16 0.84 -11.77
N GLY A 46 -2.81 0.82 -10.48
CA GLY A 46 -1.79 1.68 -9.89
C GLY A 46 -0.37 1.28 -10.32
N ARG A 47 0.54 2.26 -10.39
CA ARG A 47 1.96 2.02 -10.81
C ARG A 47 3.00 2.67 -9.90
N ASP A 48 2.52 3.50 -8.99
CA ASP A 48 3.31 4.27 -8.04
C ASP A 48 3.64 3.45 -6.78
N ALA A 49 4.55 3.95 -5.95
CA ALA A 49 4.81 3.34 -4.65
C ALA A 49 3.63 3.57 -3.71
N VAL A 50 3.26 2.56 -2.91
CA VAL A 50 2.14 2.63 -1.96
C VAL A 50 2.56 2.21 -0.55
N ALA A 51 2.03 2.89 0.45
CA ALA A 51 2.17 2.58 1.87
C ALA A 51 0.78 2.51 2.53
N GLU A 52 0.56 1.52 3.40
CA GLU A 52 -0.76 1.25 3.95
C GLU A 52 -0.82 1.48 5.47
N ASN A 53 -1.85 2.18 5.93
CA ASN A 53 -2.29 2.15 7.31
C ASN A 53 -3.67 1.52 7.41
N LEU A 54 -3.81 0.54 8.30
CA LEU A 54 -5.10 -0.08 8.60
C LEU A 54 -5.61 0.28 9.98
N TYR A 55 -6.92 0.48 10.05
CA TYR A 55 -7.65 0.73 11.28
C TYR A 55 -8.88 -0.19 11.34
N THR A 56 -9.13 -0.69 12.53
CA THR A 56 -10.37 -1.41 12.84
C THR A 56 -10.96 -0.83 14.11
N PHE A 57 -12.27 -0.85 14.26
CA PHE A 57 -12.89 -0.73 15.57
C PHE A 57 -14.13 -1.60 15.65
N TRP A 58 -14.55 -1.86 16.89
CA TRP A 58 -15.80 -2.53 17.21
C TRP A 58 -16.49 -1.79 18.36
N TYR A 59 -17.72 -1.31 18.13
CA TYR A 59 -18.53 -0.61 19.13
C TYR A 59 -20.00 -1.00 19.06
N ARG A 60 -20.59 -1.25 20.24
CA ARG A 60 -22.03 -1.40 20.45
C ARG A 60 -22.46 -0.52 21.63
N TYR A 61 -23.71 -0.07 21.60
CA TYR A 61 -24.37 0.48 22.79
C TYR A 61 -24.58 -0.63 23.82
N GLU A 62 -24.74 -0.25 25.10
CA GLU A 62 -25.04 -1.20 26.19
C GLU A 62 -26.30 -2.03 25.92
N ASP A 63 -27.29 -1.47 25.21
CA ASP A 63 -28.52 -2.16 24.79
C ASP A 63 -28.32 -3.13 23.60
N GLY A 64 -27.09 -3.31 23.14
CA GLY A 64 -26.73 -4.23 22.07
C GLY A 64 -26.89 -3.68 20.66
N ARG A 65 -27.45 -2.47 20.46
CA ARG A 65 -27.50 -1.82 19.14
C ARG A 65 -26.10 -1.45 18.67
N ALA A 66 -25.86 -1.50 17.36
CA ALA A 66 -24.58 -1.02 16.83
C ALA A 66 -24.46 0.50 16.96
N ALA A 67 -23.26 0.94 17.37
CA ALA A 67 -22.93 2.36 17.40
C ALA A 67 -22.95 2.93 15.99
N ASN A 68 -23.73 3.98 15.74
CA ASN A 68 -23.98 4.51 14.40
C ASN A 68 -22.70 4.95 13.67
N ARG A 69 -22.77 5.05 12.33
CA ARG A 69 -21.68 5.49 11.44
C ARG A 69 -21.07 6.87 11.80
N ARG A 70 -21.76 7.70 12.59
CA ARG A 70 -21.26 9.03 13.00
C ARG A 70 -20.27 8.94 14.16
N LEU A 71 -20.45 8.00 15.09
CA LEU A 71 -19.49 7.70 16.17
C LEU A 71 -18.23 6.97 15.65
N ALA A 72 -18.42 6.12 14.65
CA ALA A 72 -17.36 5.53 13.84
C ALA A 72 -16.44 6.59 13.22
N ALA A 73 -17.04 7.59 12.55
CA ALA A 73 -16.36 8.71 11.93
C ALA A 73 -15.65 9.62 12.96
N TRP A 74 -16.22 9.77 14.16
CA TRP A 74 -15.59 10.48 15.30
C TRP A 74 -14.42 9.70 15.93
N SER A 75 -14.34 8.38 15.73
CA SER A 75 -13.20 7.56 16.19
C SER A 75 -11.98 7.64 15.26
N VAL A 76 -12.16 8.21 14.07
CA VAL A 76 -11.11 8.49 13.07
C VAL A 76 -10.43 9.84 13.33
N THR A 77 -10.94 10.63 14.28
CA THR A 77 -10.18 11.75 14.85
C THR A 77 -8.93 11.16 15.50
N PRO A 78 -7.72 11.56 15.09
CA PRO A 78 -6.50 10.94 15.57
C PRO A 78 -6.48 11.08 17.10
N ARG A 79 -6.60 9.96 17.84
CA ARG A 79 -5.98 9.89 19.16
C ARG A 79 -4.50 9.70 18.88
N PRO A 80 -3.69 10.78 18.82
CA PRO A 80 -2.34 10.73 18.25
C PRO A 80 -1.36 9.96 19.14
N ALA A 81 -1.81 9.52 20.33
CA ALA A 81 -0.98 8.91 21.35
C ALA A 81 -1.11 7.37 21.44
N SER A 82 -2.16 6.73 20.89
CA SER A 82 -2.38 5.29 21.08
C SER A 82 -2.18 4.41 19.84
N CYS A 83 -2.18 4.99 18.63
CA CYS A 83 -1.79 4.24 17.42
C CYS A 83 -0.28 4.35 17.22
N ARG A 84 0.36 3.20 16.95
CA ARG A 84 1.81 2.96 17.00
C ARG A 84 2.63 4.03 16.24
N PRO A 85 3.92 4.26 16.62
CA PRO A 85 4.82 5.20 15.92
C PRO A 85 4.87 5.03 14.39
N GLY A 86 4.63 3.82 13.89
CA GLY A 86 4.60 3.51 12.46
C GLY A 86 3.50 4.22 11.68
N HIS A 87 2.26 4.30 12.19
CA HIS A 87 1.16 4.98 11.50
C HIS A 87 1.42 6.47 11.34
N ARG A 88 1.86 7.11 12.41
CA ARG A 88 2.23 8.52 12.42
C ARG A 88 3.35 8.77 11.41
N ARG A 89 4.35 7.88 11.35
CA ARG A 89 5.43 7.98 10.37
C ARG A 89 4.90 7.91 8.94
N THR A 90 3.99 6.99 8.61
CA THR A 90 3.38 6.91 7.28
C THR A 90 2.58 8.18 6.95
N ILE A 91 1.71 8.65 7.85
CA ILE A 91 0.88 9.85 7.61
C ILE A 91 1.75 11.10 7.40
N LEU A 92 2.86 11.19 8.14
CA LEU A 92 3.79 12.31 8.11
C LEU A 92 4.99 12.02 7.20
N ASP A 93 4.89 11.12 6.22
CA ASP A 93 5.97 10.98 5.24
C ASP A 93 5.84 12.09 4.18
N PRO A 94 6.81 13.03 4.08
CA PRO A 94 6.74 14.10 3.11
C PRO A 94 6.86 13.61 1.66
N ALA A 95 7.29 12.36 1.42
CA ALA A 95 7.38 11.78 0.09
C ALA A 95 6.01 11.37 -0.49
N HIS A 96 4.95 11.33 0.34
CA HIS A 96 3.61 11.04 -0.16
C HIS A 96 3.06 12.22 -0.96
N THR A 97 2.54 11.93 -2.13
CA THR A 97 1.93 12.92 -3.02
C THR A 97 0.42 12.75 -3.13
N HIS A 98 -0.09 11.53 -2.92
CA HIS A 98 -1.51 11.23 -2.96
C HIS A 98 -1.96 10.29 -1.84
N VAL A 99 -3.28 10.16 -1.65
CA VAL A 99 -3.89 9.20 -0.73
C VAL A 99 -5.22 8.70 -1.28
N GLY A 100 -5.50 7.42 -1.05
CA GLY A 100 -6.80 6.79 -1.19
C GLY A 100 -7.29 6.27 0.17
N VAL A 101 -8.59 6.35 0.43
CA VAL A 101 -9.18 5.85 1.68
C VAL A 101 -10.38 4.98 1.38
N GLY A 102 -10.37 3.76 1.95
CA GLY A 102 -11.49 2.83 1.93
C GLY A 102 -12.07 2.61 3.31
N ILE A 103 -13.40 2.54 3.41
CA ILE A 103 -14.12 2.31 4.67
C ILE A 103 -15.23 1.28 4.46
N ALA A 104 -15.24 0.22 5.27
CA ALA A 104 -16.33 -0.74 5.32
C ALA A 104 -16.91 -0.77 6.74
N TYR A 105 -18.24 -0.80 6.86
CA TYR A 105 -18.93 -0.81 8.15
C TYR A 105 -20.11 -1.77 8.14
N ASP A 106 -20.20 -2.61 9.17
CA ASP A 106 -21.30 -3.54 9.40
C ASP A 106 -22.14 -3.05 10.59
N PRO A 107 -23.37 -2.55 10.35
CA PRO A 107 -24.26 -2.06 11.41
C PRO A 107 -24.92 -3.17 12.23
N GLN A 108 -24.84 -4.44 11.83
CA GLN A 108 -25.32 -5.53 12.68
C GLN A 108 -24.24 -5.94 13.67
N ARG A 109 -22.97 -5.97 13.22
CA ARG A 109 -21.82 -6.28 14.07
C ARG A 109 -21.30 -5.09 14.87
N GLY A 110 -21.55 -3.86 14.42
CA GLY A 110 -20.95 -2.66 15.00
C GLY A 110 -19.46 -2.54 14.69
N GLU A 111 -19.04 -3.10 13.55
CA GLU A 111 -17.65 -3.29 13.18
C GLU A 111 -17.30 -2.40 11.99
N MET A 112 -16.14 -1.73 12.02
CA MET A 112 -15.62 -0.98 10.87
C MET A 112 -14.19 -1.37 10.56
N ARG A 113 -13.89 -1.45 9.27
CA ARG A 113 -12.55 -1.56 8.72
C ARG A 113 -12.25 -0.31 7.88
N LEU A 114 -11.03 0.20 8.01
CA LEU A 114 -10.54 1.34 7.23
C LEU A 114 -9.13 1.05 6.74
N ALA A 115 -8.90 1.35 5.46
CA ALA A 115 -7.59 1.28 4.82
C ALA A 115 -7.24 2.66 4.26
N GLN A 116 -6.06 3.17 4.62
CA GLN A 116 -5.45 4.35 4.01
C GLN A 116 -4.27 3.91 3.17
N GLU A 117 -4.33 4.19 1.88
CA GLU A 117 -3.29 3.88 0.89
C GLU A 117 -2.62 5.19 0.50
N PHE A 118 -1.42 5.45 1.03
CA PHE A 118 -0.62 6.62 0.69
C PHE A 118 0.24 6.31 -0.52
N VAL A 119 0.19 7.18 -1.53
CA VAL A 119 0.87 6.99 -2.80
C VAL A 119 1.98 8.01 -2.98
N THR A 120 3.12 7.52 -3.44
CA THR A 120 4.29 8.32 -3.82
C THR A 120 4.50 8.20 -5.32
N ARG A 121 3.93 9.18 -6.04
CA ARG A 121 4.08 9.37 -7.50
C ARG A 121 5.25 10.31 -7.77
N LEU A 122 6.36 9.76 -8.27
CA LEU A 122 7.60 10.49 -8.55
C LEU A 122 8.01 10.46 -10.04
N VAL A 123 7.32 9.68 -10.86
CA VAL A 123 7.58 9.64 -12.30
C VAL A 123 6.28 9.57 -13.08
N ASP A 124 6.36 10.03 -14.32
CA ASP A 124 5.41 9.70 -15.36
C ASP A 124 6.06 8.71 -16.33
N MET A 125 5.44 7.56 -16.51
CA MET A 125 5.97 6.48 -17.32
C MET A 125 4.83 5.70 -17.99
N PRO A 126 4.97 5.36 -19.29
CA PRO A 126 4.02 4.49 -19.97
C PRO A 126 3.89 3.13 -19.29
N ALA A 127 2.77 2.45 -19.56
CA ALA A 127 2.59 1.08 -19.13
C ALA A 127 3.70 0.21 -19.72
N LEU A 128 4.22 -0.71 -18.91
CA LEU A 128 5.08 -1.76 -19.41
C LEU A 128 4.26 -3.02 -19.71
N PRO A 129 4.77 -3.93 -20.54
CA PRO A 129 4.12 -5.20 -20.80
C PRO A 129 3.81 -5.94 -19.49
N VAL A 130 2.58 -6.45 -19.38
CA VAL A 130 2.15 -7.28 -18.24
C VAL A 130 2.79 -8.67 -18.30
N GLU A 131 3.12 -9.12 -19.52
CA GLU A 131 3.82 -10.37 -19.81
C GLU A 131 5.06 -10.06 -20.64
N ALA A 132 6.14 -10.79 -20.36
CA ALA A 132 7.39 -10.70 -21.10
C ALA A 132 8.11 -12.06 -21.03
N ALA A 133 8.84 -12.41 -22.08
CA ALA A 133 9.59 -13.65 -22.14
C ALA A 133 10.86 -13.59 -21.30
N SER A 134 11.26 -14.74 -20.74
CA SER A 134 12.59 -14.88 -20.13
C SER A 134 13.68 -14.52 -21.13
N GLY A 135 14.64 -13.67 -20.74
CA GLY A 135 15.70 -13.19 -21.62
C GLY A 135 15.32 -12.02 -22.52
N GLU A 136 14.05 -11.62 -22.56
CA GLU A 136 13.58 -10.44 -23.29
C GLU A 136 14.20 -9.15 -22.72
N THR A 137 14.42 -8.17 -23.58
CA THR A 137 14.91 -6.84 -23.18
C THR A 137 13.76 -5.84 -23.26
N LEU A 138 13.39 -5.28 -22.12
CA LEU A 138 12.36 -4.27 -22.02
C LEU A 138 12.97 -2.87 -22.11
N GLN A 139 12.35 -2.01 -22.91
CA GLN A 139 12.67 -0.59 -22.95
C GLN A 139 11.87 0.15 -21.88
N VAL A 140 12.57 0.68 -20.90
CA VAL A 140 11.98 1.44 -19.80
C VAL A 140 12.34 2.89 -20.01
N ARG A 141 11.32 3.75 -20.07
CA ARG A 141 11.49 5.17 -20.28
C ARG A 141 10.42 5.95 -19.52
N GLY A 142 10.72 7.16 -19.10
CA GLY A 142 9.75 8.03 -18.45
C GLY A 142 10.35 9.38 -18.13
N ALA A 143 9.62 10.18 -17.36
CA ALA A 143 10.06 11.48 -16.90
C ALA A 143 9.94 11.58 -15.38
N LEU A 144 10.93 12.20 -14.74
CA LEU A 144 10.88 12.55 -13.33
C LEU A 144 9.80 13.62 -13.11
N LEU A 145 8.98 13.46 -12.06
CA LEU A 145 7.99 14.43 -11.60
C LEU A 145 8.47 15.21 -10.36
N ALA A 146 7.86 16.37 -10.13
CA ALA A 146 8.17 17.23 -8.98
C ALA A 146 9.69 17.47 -8.79
N ASP A 147 10.20 17.32 -7.57
CA ASP A 147 11.60 17.44 -7.20
C ASP A 147 12.35 16.09 -7.15
N ALA A 148 11.80 15.04 -7.79
CA ALA A 148 12.50 13.75 -7.92
C ALA A 148 13.82 13.91 -8.70
N LEU A 149 14.86 13.21 -8.27
CA LEU A 149 16.23 13.28 -8.80
C LEU A 149 16.87 11.90 -8.71
N ASP A 150 17.86 11.63 -9.54
CA ASP A 150 18.65 10.39 -9.49
C ASP A 150 17.80 9.11 -9.57
N PRO A 151 17.12 8.89 -10.71
CA PRO A 151 16.30 7.69 -10.90
C PRO A 151 17.16 6.43 -10.78
N LEU A 152 16.55 5.39 -10.22
CA LEU A 152 17.09 4.04 -10.19
C LEU A 152 16.00 3.09 -10.69
N ILE A 153 16.39 1.99 -11.33
CA ILE A 153 15.47 0.95 -11.76
C ILE A 153 15.87 -0.34 -11.05
N ASN A 154 15.00 -0.85 -10.19
CA ASN A 154 15.25 -2.09 -9.45
C ASN A 154 14.44 -3.24 -10.04
N LEU A 155 15.06 -4.05 -10.90
CA LEU A 155 14.46 -5.30 -11.34
C LEU A 155 14.37 -6.25 -10.13
N ALA A 156 13.16 -6.65 -9.78
CA ALA A 156 12.92 -7.49 -8.61
C ALA A 156 12.28 -8.82 -8.99
N TYR A 157 12.44 -9.81 -8.14
CA TYR A 157 11.70 -11.06 -8.20
C TYR A 157 10.83 -11.18 -6.97
N GLN A 158 9.57 -11.57 -7.16
CA GLN A 158 8.70 -11.96 -6.07
C GLN A 158 8.00 -13.28 -6.36
N PRO A 159 8.07 -14.26 -5.44
CA PRO A 159 7.27 -15.47 -5.54
C PRO A 159 5.78 -15.14 -5.54
N LEU A 160 5.02 -15.89 -6.34
CA LEU A 160 3.56 -15.79 -6.34
C LEU A 160 3.00 -15.92 -4.91
N PRO A 161 2.03 -15.08 -4.54
CA PRO A 161 1.37 -15.17 -3.25
C PRO A 161 0.61 -16.49 -3.15
N GLY A 162 0.68 -17.10 -1.95
CA GLY A 162 -0.12 -18.26 -1.59
C GLY A 162 -1.33 -17.82 -0.76
N PRO A 163 -2.44 -18.57 -0.79
CA PRO A 163 -3.63 -18.20 -0.05
C PRO A 163 -3.44 -18.33 1.47
N PHE A 164 -4.22 -17.54 2.21
CA PHE A 164 -4.39 -17.62 3.66
C PHE A 164 -5.85 -17.92 3.99
N THR A 165 -6.09 -18.37 5.21
CA THR A 165 -7.41 -18.35 5.86
C THR A 165 -7.50 -17.14 6.81
N ALA A 166 -8.70 -16.83 7.30
CA ALA A 166 -8.89 -15.74 8.27
C ALA A 166 -8.06 -15.94 9.56
N GLU A 167 -7.81 -17.20 9.92
CA GLU A 167 -7.04 -17.59 11.12
C GLU A 167 -5.52 -17.58 10.89
N THR A 168 -5.08 -17.76 9.64
CA THR A 168 -3.66 -17.94 9.29
C THR A 168 -3.04 -16.73 8.61
N VAL A 169 -3.86 -15.75 8.19
CA VAL A 169 -3.36 -14.52 7.58
C VAL A 169 -2.46 -13.77 8.58
N PRO A 170 -1.24 -13.36 8.18
CA PRO A 170 -0.29 -12.77 9.10
C PRO A 170 -0.83 -11.50 9.77
N SER A 171 -0.47 -11.28 11.02
CA SER A 171 -0.66 -9.99 11.69
C SER A 171 0.68 -9.28 11.84
N GLY A 172 0.66 -7.94 11.89
CA GLY A 172 1.85 -7.12 12.09
C GLY A 172 2.27 -6.34 10.84
N THR A 173 3.54 -5.94 10.78
CA THR A 173 4.07 -5.08 9.70
C THR A 173 4.18 -5.82 8.38
N TYR A 174 3.65 -5.21 7.32
CA TYR A 174 3.87 -5.70 5.97
C TYR A 174 5.32 -5.50 5.53
N ARG A 175 5.89 -6.52 4.89
CA ARG A 175 7.13 -6.40 4.13
C ARG A 175 6.92 -7.09 2.80
N SER A 176 7.25 -6.39 1.72
CA SER A 176 7.30 -6.99 0.39
C SER A 176 8.25 -8.19 0.42
N ARG A 177 7.83 -9.29 -0.22
CA ARG A 177 8.69 -10.46 -0.45
C ARG A 177 9.53 -10.31 -1.72
N ALA A 178 9.47 -9.15 -2.37
CA ALA A 178 10.25 -8.86 -3.56
C ALA A 178 11.74 -8.74 -3.19
N THR A 179 12.57 -9.49 -3.87
CA THR A 179 14.03 -9.43 -3.78
C THR A 179 14.57 -8.72 -5.01
N ILE A 180 15.40 -7.70 -4.82
CA ILE A 180 16.06 -7.02 -5.93
C ILE A 180 17.05 -7.99 -6.56
N VAL A 181 16.91 -8.22 -7.86
CA VAL A 181 17.79 -9.04 -8.68
C VAL A 181 18.87 -8.18 -9.31
N GLU A 182 18.51 -6.99 -9.77
CA GLU A 182 19.41 -6.05 -10.42
C GLU A 182 19.00 -4.60 -10.13
N ALA A 183 19.99 -3.73 -9.96
CA ALA A 183 19.81 -2.30 -9.84
C ALA A 183 20.47 -1.63 -11.05
N ILE A 184 19.68 -0.92 -11.83
CA ILE A 184 20.07 -0.35 -13.12
C ILE A 184 19.98 1.16 -13.01
N GLN A 185 21.08 1.85 -13.30
CA GLN A 185 21.11 3.30 -13.38
C GLN A 185 20.72 3.72 -14.80
N PRO A 186 19.53 4.32 -15.00
CA PRO A 186 19.11 4.74 -16.33
C PRO A 186 19.95 5.93 -16.81
N ARG A 187 19.99 6.10 -18.13
CA ARG A 187 20.46 7.36 -18.73
C ARG A 187 19.45 8.44 -18.39
N LEU A 188 19.95 9.61 -17.98
CA LEU A 188 19.13 10.78 -17.66
C LEU A 188 19.50 11.90 -18.63
N ASP A 189 18.51 12.42 -19.34
CA ASP A 189 18.62 13.60 -20.20
C ASP A 189 17.59 14.64 -19.74
N GLY A 190 18.08 15.67 -19.04
CA GLY A 190 17.22 16.60 -18.32
C GLY A 190 16.35 15.89 -17.27
N ARG A 191 15.04 15.78 -17.55
CA ARG A 191 14.05 15.10 -16.69
C ARG A 191 13.66 13.73 -17.23
N GLU A 192 14.04 13.40 -18.46
CA GLU A 192 13.69 12.13 -19.09
C GLU A 192 14.73 11.08 -18.76
N PHE A 193 14.29 9.88 -18.41
CA PHE A 193 15.16 8.74 -18.16
C PHE A 193 14.85 7.60 -19.11
N SER A 194 15.87 6.81 -19.45
CA SER A 194 15.71 5.57 -20.21
C SER A 194 16.74 4.50 -19.84
N ALA A 195 16.34 3.24 -19.92
CA ALA A 195 17.20 2.08 -19.73
C ALA A 195 16.68 0.87 -20.50
N GLU A 196 17.61 0.02 -20.92
CA GLU A 196 17.32 -1.32 -21.37
C GLU A 196 17.40 -2.27 -20.18
N VAL A 197 16.32 -3.00 -19.90
CA VAL A 197 16.25 -3.94 -18.79
C VAL A 197 16.11 -5.34 -19.35
N ARG A 198 17.16 -6.16 -19.22
CA ARG A 198 17.13 -7.55 -19.65
C ARG A 198 16.56 -8.43 -18.56
N LEU A 199 15.49 -9.16 -18.88
CA LEU A 199 14.91 -10.12 -17.95
C LEU A 199 15.81 -11.36 -17.83
N GLY A 200 15.97 -11.85 -16.60
CA GLY A 200 16.75 -13.06 -16.33
C GLY A 200 16.21 -14.30 -17.06
N GLN A 201 17.05 -15.33 -17.15
CA GLN A 201 16.67 -16.64 -17.71
C GLN A 201 15.65 -17.37 -16.80
N ALA A 202 14.81 -18.21 -17.39
CA ALA A 202 13.56 -18.81 -16.87
C ALA A 202 13.63 -19.57 -15.53
N ASN A 203 14.81 -19.72 -14.92
CA ASN A 203 14.96 -20.29 -13.57
C ASN A 203 14.93 -19.23 -12.45
N THR A 204 14.67 -17.98 -12.79
CA THR A 204 14.39 -16.87 -11.85
C THR A 204 13.16 -16.11 -12.34
N PRO A 205 11.94 -16.40 -11.84
CA PRO A 205 10.69 -15.85 -12.38
C PRO A 205 10.49 -14.34 -12.09
N ALA A 206 11.26 -13.42 -12.67
CA ALA A 206 11.27 -12.00 -12.31
C ALA A 206 9.91 -11.28 -12.46
N SER A 207 9.64 -10.34 -11.55
CA SER A 207 8.52 -9.39 -11.63
C SER A 207 9.10 -7.97 -11.69
N THR A 208 9.14 -7.35 -12.87
CA THR A 208 9.82 -6.05 -13.03
C THR A 208 9.13 -4.96 -12.22
N ARG A 209 9.87 -4.35 -11.29
CA ARG A 209 9.42 -3.19 -10.52
C ARG A 209 10.33 -2.00 -10.84
N PHE A 210 9.79 -0.79 -10.67
CA PHE A 210 10.53 0.45 -10.88
C PHE A 210 10.52 1.23 -9.58
N GLY A 211 11.69 1.72 -9.15
CA GLY A 211 11.84 2.40 -7.87
C GLY A 211 12.66 3.68 -8.06
N PHE A 212 12.00 4.82 -8.20
CA PHE A 212 12.63 6.11 -8.50
C PHE A 212 13.00 6.87 -7.22
N GLY A 213 14.27 7.25 -7.09
CA GLY A 213 14.81 7.88 -5.89
C GLY A 213 14.58 9.39 -5.84
N SER A 214 14.84 9.97 -4.66
CA SER A 214 15.13 11.39 -4.46
C SER A 214 16.26 11.47 -3.44
N ASN A 215 17.19 12.41 -3.63
CA ASN A 215 18.50 12.41 -2.97
C ASN A 215 18.49 13.00 -1.54
N ALA A 216 17.53 12.57 -0.70
CA ALA A 216 17.37 13.05 0.68
C ALA A 216 17.79 12.01 1.74
N GLY A 217 18.84 11.21 1.48
CA GLY A 217 19.45 10.32 2.48
C GLY A 217 18.53 9.20 3.02
N GLN A 218 17.36 8.97 2.41
CA GLN A 218 16.52 7.84 2.76
C GLN A 218 17.03 6.59 2.04
N LYS A 219 17.65 5.69 2.82
CA LYS A 219 17.79 4.29 2.42
C LYS A 219 16.40 3.77 2.05
N TRP A 220 16.26 3.18 0.87
CA TRP A 220 15.07 2.44 0.46
C TRP A 220 14.78 1.35 1.47
N SER A 221 13.84 1.63 2.37
CA SER A 221 13.13 0.61 3.12
C SER A 221 11.69 0.72 2.67
N TRP A 222 11.12 -0.41 2.24
CA TRP A 222 9.67 -0.55 2.14
C TRP A 222 9.04 0.10 3.38
N PRO A 223 8.17 1.11 3.21
CA PRO A 223 7.60 1.83 4.34
C PRO A 223 6.94 0.83 5.29
N ALA A 224 7.15 1.01 6.58
CA ALA A 224 6.67 0.09 7.59
C ALA A 224 5.15 0.24 7.72
N ASN A 225 4.39 -0.57 6.96
CA ASN A 225 2.95 -0.62 7.11
C ASN A 225 2.61 -1.10 8.52
N SER A 226 1.64 -0.46 9.13
CA SER A 226 1.29 -0.73 10.53
C SER A 226 -0.21 -0.98 10.68
N LEU A 227 -0.58 -1.71 11.72
CA LEU A 227 -1.95 -2.00 12.11
C LEU A 227 -2.30 -1.24 13.40
N CYS A 228 -3.50 -0.63 13.48
CA CYS A 228 -4.06 -0.13 14.74
C CYS A 228 -5.41 -0.79 15.01
N SER A 229 -5.50 -1.42 16.18
CA SER A 229 -6.75 -1.92 16.77
C SER A 229 -6.88 -1.32 18.16
N PRO A 230 -8.01 -0.64 18.49
CA PRO A 230 -8.32 -0.30 19.87
C PRO A 230 -8.55 -1.62 20.62
N ASN A 231 -7.61 -1.96 21.49
CA ASN A 231 -7.51 -3.27 22.15
C ASN A 231 -8.62 -3.59 23.17
N ARG A 232 -9.81 -2.99 23.07
CA ARG A 232 -10.94 -3.27 23.97
C ARG A 232 -12.27 -3.21 23.22
N ARG A 233 -13.00 -4.33 23.26
CA ARG A 233 -14.46 -4.33 23.12
C ARG A 233 -14.99 -3.29 24.11
N SER A 234 -15.51 -2.19 23.61
CA SER A 234 -15.95 -1.07 24.43
C SER A 234 -17.42 -0.84 24.18
N GLN A 235 -18.17 -0.69 25.26
CA GLN A 235 -19.59 -0.36 25.25
C GLN A 235 -19.74 1.15 25.41
N LEU A 236 -20.64 1.74 24.64
CA LEU A 236 -21.02 3.14 24.82
C LEU A 236 -22.27 3.21 25.71
N PRO A 237 -22.31 4.17 26.66
CA PRO A 237 -23.56 4.48 27.36
C PRO A 237 -24.61 4.96 26.35
N LEU A 238 -25.88 4.79 26.73
CA LEU A 238 -27.05 5.19 25.94
C LEU A 238 -27.12 6.71 25.70
#